data_AF-A0A932TVM0-F1
#
_entry.id   AF-A0A932TVM0-F1
#
_cell.length_a   1.000
_cell.length_b   1.000
_cell.length_c   1.000
_cell.angle_alpha   90.00
_cell.angle_beta   90.00
_cell.angle_gamma   90.00
#
_symmetry.space_group_name_H-M   'P 1'
#
loop_
_entity.id
_entity.type
_entity.pdbx_description
1 polymer ?
#
loop_
_entity_poly.entity_id
_entity_poly.type
_entity_poly.pdbx_seq_one_letter_code
_entity_poly.pdbx_strand_id
1 'polypeptide(L)'
;EEPHLRLHALTPCDEVALASGDPPQNKPGNPRRLRYLLQSRLGENVESQFVTVLEPYDRTPFVKQVRRLRVEHNADPNSVAAVAVELVNGVTDILINCETPTRVAVEGGVRFEGRIGWVRLVAGEVRAMRMVGGTLLQVGEVTLTAPLAAYEGKVKGGDTTDPRDNRVLLDPPLPPGVSFVGQTIHFENDLPMDTSYHITGVKGDAVSTGGITLIRGFQDRKDYAKGYTYLTNPGDGYVVPSLAALDR
;
A
#
# COMPACT_ATOMS: atom_id res chain seq x y z
N GLU A 1 -15.26 15.06 22.73
CA GLU A 1 -14.64 14.83 21.41
C GLU A 1 -15.40 15.65 20.39
N GLU A 2 -14.67 16.38 19.58
CA GLU A 2 -15.12 17.14 18.41
C GLU A 2 -14.27 16.64 17.23
N PRO A 3 -14.65 15.51 16.60
CA PRO A 3 -13.87 14.93 15.54
C PRO A 3 -13.94 15.81 14.28
N HIS A 4 -12.77 16.13 13.74
CA HIS A 4 -12.58 16.88 12.51
C HIS A 4 -11.68 16.11 11.54
N LEU A 5 -11.85 16.39 10.25
CA LEU A 5 -10.98 15.91 9.19
C LEU A 5 -10.56 17.10 8.33
N ARG A 6 -9.26 17.39 8.28
CA ARG A 6 -8.69 18.37 7.36
C ARG A 6 -8.04 17.65 6.18
N LEU A 7 -8.25 18.20 4.99
CA LEU A 7 -7.60 17.77 3.77
C LEU A 7 -6.56 18.83 3.36
N HIS A 8 -5.32 18.42 3.20
CA HIS A 8 -4.24 19.23 2.64
C HIS A 8 -4.10 18.84 1.16
N ALA A 9 -4.62 19.66 0.24
CA ALA A 9 -4.53 19.43 -1.20
C ALA A 9 -3.21 20.00 -1.75
N LEU A 10 -2.38 19.16 -2.36
CA LEU A 10 -1.04 19.52 -2.85
C LEU A 10 -0.94 19.57 -4.37
N THR A 11 -2.02 19.19 -5.07
CA THR A 11 -2.12 19.27 -6.53
C THR A 11 -3.05 20.41 -6.90
N PRO A 12 -2.60 21.37 -7.74
CA PRO A 12 -3.50 22.38 -8.30
C PRO A 12 -4.64 21.73 -9.08
N CYS A 13 -5.85 22.29 -8.97
CA CYS A 13 -7.02 21.84 -9.71
C CYS A 13 -7.73 23.04 -10.32
N ASP A 14 -8.44 22.82 -11.44
CA ASP A 14 -9.16 23.85 -12.16
C ASP A 14 -10.57 24.05 -11.59
N GLU A 15 -11.14 22.99 -11.01
CA GLU A 15 -12.44 23.03 -10.36
C GLU A 15 -12.42 22.26 -9.04
N VAL A 16 -13.15 22.79 -8.05
CA VAL A 16 -13.47 22.12 -6.80
C VAL A 16 -14.98 22.17 -6.57
N ALA A 17 -15.62 21.01 -6.48
CA ALA A 17 -17.03 20.90 -6.14
C ALA A 17 -17.21 20.24 -4.77
N LEU A 18 -18.07 20.84 -3.93
CA LEU A 18 -18.49 20.28 -2.65
C LEU A 18 -19.92 19.76 -2.77
N ALA A 19 -20.13 18.49 -2.45
CA ALA A 19 -21.44 17.86 -2.52
C ALA A 19 -21.83 17.20 -1.19
N SER A 20 -23.11 16.87 -1.07
CA SER A 20 -23.63 16.09 0.05
C SER A 20 -24.50 14.97 -0.48
N GLY A 21 -24.26 13.75 0.00
CA GLY A 21 -25.04 12.57 -0.36
C GLY A 21 -25.60 11.90 0.89
N ASP A 22 -26.76 11.27 0.74
CA ASP A 22 -27.38 10.51 1.82
C ASP A 22 -26.81 9.08 1.80
N PRO A 23 -26.17 8.61 2.89
CA PRO A 23 -25.65 7.26 2.92
C PRO A 23 -26.80 6.23 2.99
N PRO A 24 -26.53 4.93 2.77
CA PRO A 24 -27.53 3.88 2.94
C PRO A 24 -28.19 3.95 4.32
N GLN A 25 -29.52 4.12 4.37
CA GLN A 25 -30.26 4.30 5.62
C GLN A 25 -30.49 2.99 6.39
N ASN A 26 -30.07 1.85 5.82
CA ASN A 26 -30.20 0.53 6.42
C ASN A 26 -29.02 0.11 7.30
N LYS A 27 -27.99 0.96 7.48
CA LYS A 27 -26.84 0.69 8.35
C LYS A 27 -26.86 1.61 9.57
N PRO A 28 -27.07 1.07 10.80
CA PRO A 28 -26.96 1.84 12.03
C PRO A 28 -25.60 2.53 12.15
N GLY A 29 -25.59 3.78 12.64
CA GLY A 29 -24.38 4.57 12.81
C GLY A 29 -23.97 5.43 11.60
N ASN A 30 -24.65 5.30 10.46
CA ASN A 30 -24.40 6.19 9.33
C ASN A 30 -24.77 7.65 9.67
N PRO A 31 -23.94 8.64 9.28
CA PRO A 31 -24.28 10.04 9.49
C PRO A 31 -25.47 10.44 8.63
N ARG A 32 -26.12 11.55 8.98
CA ARG A 32 -27.24 12.08 8.18
C ARG A 32 -26.84 12.35 6.72
N ARG A 33 -25.64 12.90 6.51
CA ARG A 33 -25.08 13.19 5.19
C ARG A 33 -23.59 12.85 5.16
N LEU A 34 -23.12 12.35 4.04
CA LEU A 34 -21.71 12.31 3.68
C LEU A 34 -21.35 13.58 2.92
N ARG A 35 -20.21 14.18 3.25
CA ARG A 35 -19.64 15.29 2.49
C ARG A 35 -18.67 14.74 1.46
N TYR A 36 -18.75 15.25 0.24
CA TYR A 36 -17.88 14.89 -0.86
C TYR A 36 -17.10 16.12 -1.30
N LEU A 37 -15.83 15.91 -1.61
CA LEU A 37 -14.97 16.85 -2.32
C LEU A 37 -14.63 16.21 -3.67
N LEU A 38 -14.92 16.91 -4.75
CA LEU A 38 -14.51 16.53 -6.10
C LEU A 38 -13.50 17.58 -6.58
N GLN A 39 -12.31 17.13 -6.94
CA GLN A 39 -11.27 17.99 -7.51
C GLN A 39 -11.06 17.57 -8.96
N SER A 40 -11.13 18.52 -9.87
CA SER A 40 -11.05 18.25 -11.31
C SER A 40 -9.95 19.06 -11.97
N ARG A 41 -9.29 18.42 -12.94
CA ARG A 41 -8.41 19.06 -13.92
C ARG A 41 -9.14 19.02 -15.25
N LEU A 42 -9.27 20.17 -15.91
CA LEU A 42 -10.07 20.31 -17.13
C LEU A 42 -9.14 20.43 -18.35
N GLY A 43 -9.51 19.79 -19.46
CA GLY A 43 -8.76 19.83 -20.72
C GLY A 43 -8.92 18.55 -21.55
N GLU A 44 -8.28 18.53 -22.72
CA GLU A 44 -8.18 17.34 -23.56
C GLU A 44 -6.89 16.56 -23.22
N ASN A 45 -6.95 15.23 -23.23
CA ASN A 45 -5.81 14.34 -22.94
C ASN A 45 -5.06 14.70 -21.64
N VAL A 46 -5.81 15.01 -20.58
CA VAL A 46 -5.23 15.39 -19.29
C VAL A 46 -4.76 14.15 -18.54
N GLU A 47 -3.48 14.13 -18.21
CA GLU A 47 -2.90 13.24 -17.20
C GLU A 47 -2.64 14.05 -15.92
N SER A 48 -2.94 13.47 -14.76
CA SER A 48 -2.83 14.19 -13.49
C SER A 48 -2.58 13.25 -12.33
N GLN A 49 -1.78 13.72 -11.38
CA GLN A 49 -1.56 13.05 -10.09
C GLN A 49 -2.07 13.93 -8.95
N PHE A 50 -3.14 13.50 -8.28
CA PHE A 50 -3.69 14.17 -7.12
C PHE A 50 -3.02 13.68 -5.83
N VAL A 51 -2.36 14.58 -5.13
CA VAL A 51 -1.66 14.28 -3.86
C VAL A 51 -2.37 15.02 -2.73
N THR A 52 -2.82 14.26 -1.73
CA THR A 52 -3.51 14.80 -0.56
C THR A 52 -2.98 14.18 0.73
N VAL A 53 -3.05 14.95 1.82
CA VAL A 53 -2.83 14.44 3.19
C VAL A 53 -4.10 14.67 3.99
N LEU A 54 -4.61 13.60 4.60
CA LEU A 54 -5.77 13.64 5.48
C LEU A 54 -5.31 13.69 6.93
N GLU A 55 -5.70 14.75 7.63
CA GLU A 55 -5.38 15.00 9.04
C GLU A 55 -6.66 14.85 9.87
N PRO A 56 -6.90 13.67 10.49
CA PRO A 56 -7.96 13.52 11.49
C PRO A 56 -7.51 14.10 12.83
N TYR A 57 -8.25 15.05 13.39
CA TYR A 57 -7.93 15.68 14.67
C TYR A 57 -9.18 15.90 15.51
N ASP A 58 -9.00 16.02 16.83
CA ASP A 58 -10.09 16.39 17.75
C ASP A 58 -10.20 17.93 17.80
N ARG A 59 -9.80 18.57 18.90
CA ARG A 59 -9.89 20.03 19.04
C ARG A 59 -8.80 20.82 18.32
N THR A 60 -7.58 20.30 18.24
CA THR A 60 -6.41 21.05 17.76
C THR A 60 -5.68 20.28 16.68
N PRO A 61 -5.48 20.86 15.48
CA PRO A 61 -4.63 20.28 14.44
C PRO A 61 -3.19 20.10 14.92
N PHE A 62 -2.52 19.05 14.44
CA PHE A 62 -1.16 18.68 14.82
C PHE A 62 -0.16 18.73 13.66
N VAL A 63 -0.65 18.89 12.42
CA VAL A 63 0.17 19.17 11.25
C VAL A 63 0.40 20.68 11.15
N LYS A 64 1.67 21.08 11.22
CA LYS A 64 2.13 22.45 11.04
C LYS A 64 2.13 22.84 9.57
N GLN A 65 2.65 21.97 8.71
CA GLN A 65 2.76 22.22 7.27
C GLN A 65 2.80 20.91 6.50
N VAL A 66 2.22 20.91 5.30
CA VAL A 66 2.42 19.86 4.30
C VAL A 66 2.97 20.51 3.04
N ARG A 67 4.02 19.93 2.46
CA ARG A 67 4.59 20.36 1.18
C ARG A 67 4.82 19.18 0.26
N ARG A 68 4.58 19.40 -1.03
CA ARG A 68 5.08 18.51 -2.08
C ARG A 68 6.58 18.77 -2.27
N LEU A 69 7.35 17.69 -2.34
CA LEU A 69 8.80 17.72 -2.51
C LEU A 69 9.14 17.64 -4.00
N ARG A 70 10.23 18.30 -4.41
CA ARG A 70 10.80 18.08 -5.74
C ARG A 70 11.41 16.70 -5.81
N VAL A 71 11.15 16.00 -6.91
CA VAL A 71 11.65 14.65 -7.17
C VAL A 71 12.26 14.60 -8.57
N GLU A 72 13.45 14.02 -8.69
CA GLU A 72 14.13 13.73 -9.94
C GLU A 72 14.04 12.23 -10.22
N HIS A 73 13.52 11.86 -11.39
CA HIS A 73 13.34 10.47 -11.83
C HIS A 73 13.20 10.37 -13.35
N ASN A 74 13.31 9.15 -13.88
CA ASN A 74 13.13 8.84 -15.31
C ASN A 74 11.80 8.12 -15.61
N ALA A 75 10.95 7.89 -14.62
CA ALA A 75 9.60 7.34 -14.81
C ALA A 75 8.60 8.40 -15.31
N ASP A 76 7.36 7.98 -15.55
CA ASP A 76 6.25 8.85 -15.90
C ASP A 76 6.10 10.00 -14.88
N PRO A 77 5.96 11.28 -15.31
CA PRO A 77 5.86 12.44 -14.42
C PRO A 77 4.75 12.38 -13.36
N ASN A 78 3.69 11.63 -13.61
CA ASN A 78 2.53 11.48 -12.72
C ASN A 78 2.58 10.18 -11.90
N SER A 79 3.62 9.37 -12.03
CA SER A 79 3.78 8.08 -11.32
C SER A 79 4.54 8.18 -9.99
N VAL A 80 5.15 9.32 -9.70
CA VAL A 80 5.96 9.52 -8.48
C VAL A 80 5.49 10.74 -7.70
N ALA A 81 5.31 10.60 -6.39
CA ALA A 81 5.02 11.69 -5.47
C ALA A 81 5.89 11.60 -4.23
N ALA A 82 6.35 12.75 -3.75
CA ALA A 82 6.95 12.84 -2.43
C ALA A 82 6.39 14.06 -1.68
N VAL A 83 6.16 13.89 -0.38
CA VAL A 83 5.61 14.93 0.50
C VAL A 83 6.39 14.98 1.80
N ALA A 84 6.56 16.18 2.35
CA ALA A 84 6.96 16.35 3.75
C ALA A 84 5.77 16.86 4.56
N VAL A 85 5.55 16.21 5.70
CA VAL A 85 4.54 16.54 6.70
C VAL A 85 5.28 16.97 7.95
N GLU A 86 5.28 18.28 8.22
CA GLU A 86 5.89 18.87 9.41
C GLU A 86 4.84 18.96 10.51
N LEU A 87 5.12 18.37 11.65
CA LEU A 87 4.26 18.38 12.82
C LEU A 87 4.60 19.55 13.74
N VAL A 88 3.63 19.98 14.54
CA VAL A 88 3.81 21.11 15.49
C VAL A 88 4.88 20.85 16.55
N ASN A 89 5.22 19.59 16.81
CA ASN A 89 6.26 19.18 17.76
C ASN A 89 7.67 19.11 17.16
N GLY A 90 7.86 19.53 15.90
CA GLY A 90 9.16 19.52 15.24
C GLY A 90 9.57 18.18 14.60
N VAL A 91 8.67 17.20 14.60
CA VAL A 91 8.82 15.98 13.78
C VAL A 91 8.52 16.33 12.32
N THR A 92 9.31 15.80 11.39
CA THR A 92 9.01 15.85 9.96
C THR A 92 8.96 14.45 9.39
N ASP A 93 7.83 14.06 8.81
CA ASP A 93 7.68 12.82 8.08
C ASP A 93 7.81 13.09 6.57
N ILE A 94 8.77 12.44 5.91
CA ILE A 94 8.90 12.42 4.45
C ILE A 94 8.27 11.13 3.96
N LEU A 95 7.30 11.23 3.05
CA LEU A 95 6.68 10.09 2.38
C LEU A 95 7.01 10.15 0.90
N ILE A 96 7.36 9.01 0.32
CA ILE A 96 7.67 8.82 -1.10
C ILE A 96 6.80 7.67 -1.60
N ASN A 97 6.12 7.88 -2.72
CA ASN A 97 5.30 6.88 -3.39
C ASN A 97 5.67 6.85 -4.87
N CYS A 98 5.92 5.65 -5.37
CA CYS A 98 6.12 5.35 -6.78
C CYS A 98 5.08 4.30 -7.17
N GLU A 99 4.36 4.51 -8.26
CA GLU A 99 3.40 3.54 -8.79
C GLU A 99 4.10 2.20 -9.10
N THR A 100 5.24 2.30 -9.77
CA THR A 100 6.18 1.21 -10.02
C THR A 100 7.53 1.52 -9.35
N PRO A 101 8.23 0.51 -8.79
CA PRO A 101 9.54 0.72 -8.18
C PRO A 101 10.51 1.44 -9.13
N THR A 102 10.91 2.65 -8.75
CA THR A 102 11.75 3.53 -9.57
C THR A 102 12.83 4.15 -8.71
N ARG A 103 14.01 4.36 -9.30
CA ARG A 103 15.09 5.16 -8.69
C ARG A 103 14.74 6.64 -8.74
N VAL A 104 14.70 7.27 -7.57
CA VAL A 104 14.35 8.68 -7.41
C VAL A 104 15.31 9.39 -6.46
N ALA A 105 15.58 10.66 -6.75
CA ALA A 105 16.24 11.59 -5.84
C ALA A 105 15.22 12.65 -5.40
N VAL A 106 15.05 12.84 -4.10
CA VAL A 106 14.12 13.81 -3.53
C VAL A 106 14.91 14.96 -2.92
N GLU A 107 14.38 16.18 -2.98
CA GLU A 107 14.98 17.34 -2.32
C GLU A 107 15.33 17.06 -0.86
N GLY A 108 16.40 17.67 -0.36
CA GLY A 108 16.95 17.34 0.96
C GLY A 108 17.87 16.10 0.96
N GLY A 109 18.24 15.59 -0.23
CA GLY A 109 19.29 14.58 -0.38
C GLY A 109 18.82 13.14 -0.11
N VAL A 110 17.51 12.88 -0.18
CA VAL A 110 16.98 11.52 -0.03
C VAL A 110 17.13 10.77 -1.35
N ARG A 111 17.71 9.57 -1.31
CA ARG A 111 17.77 8.65 -2.45
C ARG A 111 16.89 7.46 -2.16
N PHE A 112 16.07 7.06 -3.12
CA PHE A 112 15.12 5.98 -2.95
C PHE A 112 15.02 5.12 -4.22
N GLU A 113 14.94 3.82 -4.04
CA GLU A 113 14.64 2.84 -5.08
C GLU A 113 13.64 1.84 -4.51
N GLY A 114 12.36 2.06 -4.80
CA GLY A 114 11.28 1.22 -4.28
C GLY A 114 9.90 1.77 -4.58
N ARG A 115 8.87 1.17 -3.94
CA ARG A 115 7.48 1.56 -4.11
C ARG A 115 7.00 2.59 -3.09
N ILE A 116 7.26 2.34 -1.81
CA ILE A 116 6.92 3.28 -0.72
C ILE A 116 8.13 3.48 0.17
N GLY A 117 8.48 4.74 0.41
CA GLY A 117 9.48 5.16 1.36
C GLY A 117 8.87 6.07 2.42
N TRP A 118 9.26 5.87 3.67
CA TRP A 118 8.95 6.80 4.75
C TRP A 118 10.19 7.06 5.58
N VAL A 119 10.43 8.33 5.89
CA VAL A 119 11.52 8.78 6.76
C VAL A 119 10.92 9.70 7.81
N ARG A 120 11.22 9.42 9.09
CA ARG A 120 10.95 10.34 10.19
C ARG A 120 12.22 11.06 10.60
N LEU A 121 12.15 12.39 10.58
CA LEU A 121 13.16 13.29 11.09
C LEU A 121 12.69 13.91 12.41
N VAL A 122 13.58 14.00 13.39
CA VAL A 122 13.37 14.77 14.63
C VAL A 122 14.55 15.70 14.79
N ALA A 123 14.29 17.01 14.83
CA ALA A 123 15.34 18.03 14.82
C ALA A 123 16.34 17.86 13.65
N GLY A 124 15.86 17.38 12.50
CA GLY A 124 16.69 17.14 11.30
C GLY A 124 17.42 15.80 11.27
N GLU A 125 17.38 15.01 12.35
CA GLU A 125 18.04 13.71 12.42
C GLU A 125 17.09 12.56 12.10
N VAL A 126 17.56 11.57 11.36
CA VAL A 126 16.80 10.35 11.04
C VAL A 126 16.56 9.53 12.30
N ARG A 127 15.28 9.34 12.64
CA ARG A 127 14.81 8.51 13.76
C ARG A 127 14.13 7.23 13.34
N ALA A 128 13.47 7.24 12.19
CA ALA A 128 12.89 6.02 11.63
C ALA A 128 12.92 6.06 10.11
N MET A 129 13.04 4.88 9.51
CA MET A 129 12.89 4.67 8.08
C MET A 129 12.05 3.42 7.85
N ARG A 130 11.18 3.45 6.84
CA ARG A 130 10.46 2.28 6.34
C ARG A 130 10.53 2.27 4.82
N MET A 131 10.69 1.09 4.26
CA MET A 131 10.73 0.87 2.82
C MET A 131 9.89 -0.36 2.48
N VAL A 132 9.08 -0.23 1.43
CA VAL A 132 8.25 -1.30 0.87
C VAL A 132 8.56 -1.44 -0.61
N GLY A 133 8.76 -2.67 -1.07
CA GLY A 133 8.90 -2.95 -2.50
C GLY A 133 10.16 -2.31 -3.10
N GLY A 134 11.28 -2.32 -2.38
CA GLY A 134 12.49 -1.56 -2.74
C GLY A 134 13.78 -2.13 -2.21
N THR A 135 14.89 -1.59 -2.69
CA THR A 135 16.27 -2.05 -2.40
C THR A 135 17.09 -1.00 -1.65
N LEU A 136 16.72 0.28 -1.75
CA LEU A 136 17.47 1.38 -1.15
C LEU A 136 16.54 2.51 -0.67
N LEU A 137 16.75 2.95 0.57
CA LEU A 137 16.30 4.25 1.07
C LEU A 137 17.47 4.86 1.85
N GLN A 138 17.94 6.04 1.44
CA GLN A 138 19.12 6.69 2.01
C GLN A 138 18.85 8.16 2.30
N VAL A 139 19.30 8.63 3.47
CA VAL A 139 19.27 10.03 3.89
C VAL A 139 20.61 10.39 4.52
N GLY A 140 21.42 11.19 3.82
CA GLY A 140 22.81 11.44 4.21
C GLY A 140 23.59 10.13 4.34
N GLU A 141 24.17 9.90 5.53
CA GLU A 141 24.94 8.68 5.85
C GLU A 141 24.06 7.51 6.30
N VAL A 142 22.76 7.73 6.55
CA VAL A 142 21.86 6.68 7.03
C VAL A 142 21.28 5.95 5.84
N THR A 143 21.53 4.64 5.75
CA THR A 143 21.08 3.79 4.66
C THR A 143 20.26 2.62 5.18
N LEU A 144 19.10 2.40 4.57
CA LEU A 144 18.27 1.22 4.73
C LEU A 144 18.26 0.45 3.40
N THR A 145 18.62 -0.83 3.43
CA THR A 145 18.69 -1.68 2.23
C THR A 145 17.87 -2.94 2.39
N ALA A 146 17.48 -3.52 1.26
CA ALA A 146 16.98 -4.89 1.16
C ALA A 146 17.63 -5.58 -0.05
N PRO A 147 17.85 -6.90 -0.01
CA PRO A 147 18.53 -7.61 -1.09
C PRO A 147 17.70 -7.65 -2.39
N LEU A 148 16.37 -7.65 -2.27
CA LEU A 148 15.41 -7.69 -3.37
C LEU A 148 14.27 -6.71 -3.10
N ALA A 149 13.65 -6.16 -4.15
CA ALA A 149 12.45 -5.36 -4.01
C ALA A 149 11.23 -6.20 -3.62
N ALA A 150 11.13 -7.43 -4.12
CA ALA A 150 10.08 -8.39 -3.80
C ALA A 150 10.56 -9.83 -4.02
N TYR A 151 9.84 -10.78 -3.42
CA TYR A 151 9.94 -12.21 -3.75
C TYR A 151 8.80 -12.54 -4.70
N GLU A 152 9.14 -13.10 -5.85
CA GLU A 152 8.21 -13.32 -6.95
C GLU A 152 8.35 -14.72 -7.53
N GLY A 153 7.27 -15.21 -8.12
CA GLY A 153 7.24 -16.51 -8.76
C GLY A 153 5.83 -16.91 -9.16
N LYS A 154 5.60 -18.22 -9.21
CA LYS A 154 4.34 -18.84 -9.63
C LYS A 154 3.72 -19.71 -8.55
N VAL A 155 2.40 -19.79 -8.58
CA VAL A 155 1.65 -20.76 -7.79
C VAL A 155 1.74 -22.13 -8.46
N LYS A 156 2.07 -23.17 -7.71
CA LYS A 156 2.04 -24.58 -8.18
C LYS A 156 0.76 -25.31 -7.80
N GLY A 157 0.10 -24.88 -6.73
CA GLY A 157 -1.06 -25.56 -6.18
C GLY A 157 -1.58 -24.90 -4.91
N GLY A 158 -2.66 -25.45 -4.38
CA GLY A 158 -3.22 -25.01 -3.12
C GLY A 158 -3.90 -26.15 -2.38
N ASP A 159 -4.05 -25.99 -1.07
CA ASP A 159 -4.75 -26.91 -0.18
C ASP A 159 -5.79 -26.10 0.61
N THR A 160 -7.06 -26.47 0.42
CA THR A 160 -8.23 -25.85 1.07
C THR A 160 -9.02 -26.85 1.89
N THR A 161 -8.41 -28.01 2.20
CA THR A 161 -9.07 -29.10 2.93
C THR A 161 -9.36 -28.75 4.39
N ASP A 162 -8.50 -27.95 5.01
CA ASP A 162 -8.77 -27.32 6.32
C ASP A 162 -9.26 -25.87 6.12
N PRO A 163 -10.54 -25.56 6.39
CA PRO A 163 -11.05 -24.21 6.23
C PRO A 163 -10.43 -23.20 7.20
N ARG A 164 -9.71 -23.65 8.24
CA ARG A 164 -8.97 -22.77 9.17
C ARG A 164 -7.55 -22.46 8.71
N ASP A 165 -7.04 -23.20 7.73
CA ASP A 165 -5.67 -23.11 7.25
C ASP A 165 -5.60 -23.41 5.76
N ASN A 166 -5.97 -22.40 4.96
CA ASN A 166 -5.81 -22.46 3.51
C ASN A 166 -4.34 -22.24 3.17
N ARG A 167 -3.80 -23.05 2.25
CA ARG A 167 -2.39 -23.01 1.87
C ARG A 167 -2.20 -22.88 0.38
N VAL A 168 -1.16 -22.17 -0.01
CA VAL A 168 -0.71 -22.02 -1.41
C VAL A 168 0.72 -22.49 -1.52
N LEU A 169 0.99 -23.32 -2.52
CA LEU A 169 2.33 -23.84 -2.84
C LEU A 169 2.99 -22.93 -3.87
N LEU A 170 4.19 -22.44 -3.56
CA LEU A 170 4.91 -21.44 -4.35
C LEU A 170 6.13 -22.02 -5.07
N ASP A 171 6.47 -21.41 -6.20
CA ASP A 171 7.69 -21.71 -6.97
C ASP A 171 8.33 -20.42 -7.56
N PRO A 172 9.51 -20.01 -7.09
CA PRO A 172 10.27 -20.65 -6.01
C PRO A 172 9.55 -20.56 -4.65
N PRO A 173 9.92 -21.40 -3.67
CA PRO A 173 9.47 -21.19 -2.30
C PRO A 173 10.03 -19.88 -1.74
N LEU A 174 9.35 -19.30 -0.74
CA LEU A 174 9.92 -18.21 0.03
C LEU A 174 11.20 -18.68 0.76
N PRO A 175 12.25 -17.86 0.83
CA PRO A 175 13.53 -18.29 1.38
C PRO A 175 13.43 -18.62 2.87
N PRO A 176 14.13 -19.67 3.33
CA PRO A 176 14.19 -20.00 4.75
C PRO A 176 14.96 -18.93 5.53
N GLY A 177 14.66 -18.80 6.83
CA GLY A 177 15.36 -17.88 7.73
C GLY A 177 14.90 -16.42 7.67
N VAL A 178 14.00 -16.07 6.74
CA VAL A 178 13.34 -14.77 6.68
C VAL A 178 11.93 -14.90 7.26
N SER A 179 11.53 -13.96 8.13
CA SER A 179 10.20 -13.95 8.73
C SER A 179 9.18 -13.29 7.81
N PHE A 180 8.30 -14.10 7.21
CA PHE A 180 7.20 -13.63 6.36
C PHE A 180 5.85 -13.58 7.08
N VAL A 181 5.72 -14.18 8.25
CA VAL A 181 4.47 -14.17 9.02
C VAL A 181 4.08 -12.73 9.38
N GLY A 182 2.82 -12.38 9.11
CA GLY A 182 2.28 -11.03 9.26
C GLY A 182 2.43 -10.15 8.01
N GLN A 183 3.27 -10.54 7.04
CA GLN A 183 3.36 -9.85 5.75
C GLN A 183 2.17 -10.22 4.83
N THR A 184 2.04 -9.50 3.72
CA THR A 184 1.00 -9.75 2.72
C THR A 184 1.62 -10.40 1.48
N ILE A 185 1.00 -11.46 0.99
CA ILE A 185 1.23 -12.02 -0.33
C ILE A 185 0.12 -11.56 -1.27
N HIS A 186 0.50 -11.14 -2.48
CA HIS A 186 -0.42 -10.78 -3.55
C HIS A 186 -0.35 -11.86 -4.61
N PHE A 187 -1.52 -12.35 -5.07
CA PHE A 187 -1.58 -13.20 -6.26
C PHE A 187 -1.95 -12.37 -7.47
N GLU A 188 -1.30 -12.63 -8.60
CA GLU A 188 -1.50 -11.91 -9.85
C GLU A 188 -2.24 -12.83 -10.83
N ASN A 189 -3.48 -12.46 -11.14
CA ASN A 189 -4.33 -13.17 -12.08
C ASN A 189 -5.40 -12.24 -12.68
N ASP A 190 -6.16 -12.75 -13.65
CA ASP A 190 -7.16 -11.98 -14.41
C ASP A 190 -8.51 -11.86 -13.68
N LEU A 191 -8.57 -12.16 -12.39
CA LEU A 191 -9.81 -12.04 -11.62
C LEU A 191 -10.05 -10.58 -11.22
N PRO A 192 -11.31 -10.11 -11.23
CA PRO A 192 -11.64 -8.74 -10.83
C PRO A 192 -11.67 -8.56 -9.30
N MET A 193 -11.07 -9.48 -8.53
CA MET A 193 -11.11 -9.52 -7.07
C MET A 193 -9.73 -9.27 -6.52
N ASP A 194 -9.66 -8.66 -5.33
CA ASP A 194 -8.42 -8.60 -4.57
C ASP A 194 -8.05 -10.01 -4.09
N THR A 195 -6.87 -10.47 -4.48
CA THR A 195 -6.31 -11.77 -4.10
C THR A 195 -5.06 -11.58 -3.24
N SER A 196 -5.13 -10.61 -2.32
CA SER A 196 -4.12 -10.34 -1.30
C SER A 196 -4.47 -11.02 0.02
N TYR A 197 -3.48 -11.66 0.64
CA TYR A 197 -3.67 -12.41 1.89
C TYR A 197 -2.55 -12.13 2.88
N HIS A 198 -2.88 -12.10 4.17
CA HIS A 198 -1.85 -12.15 5.20
C HIS A 198 -1.25 -13.55 5.29
N ILE A 199 0.08 -13.60 5.34
CA ILE A 199 0.83 -14.83 5.58
C ILE A 199 0.74 -15.14 7.08
N THR A 200 0.13 -16.27 7.43
CA THR A 200 0.02 -16.72 8.83
C THR A 200 1.02 -17.82 9.18
N GLY A 201 1.64 -18.44 8.17
CA GLY A 201 2.66 -19.45 8.35
C GLY A 201 3.40 -19.75 7.05
N VAL A 202 4.63 -20.24 7.15
CA VAL A 202 5.45 -20.73 6.02
C VAL A 202 6.06 -22.07 6.41
N LYS A 203 5.90 -23.08 5.55
CA LYS A 203 6.46 -24.41 5.74
C LYS A 203 6.90 -25.01 4.40
N GLY A 204 8.21 -25.05 4.17
CA GLY A 204 8.75 -25.50 2.89
C GLY A 204 8.31 -24.54 1.78
N ASP A 205 7.62 -25.06 0.77
CA ASP A 205 7.02 -24.27 -0.32
C ASP A 205 5.58 -23.83 -0.06
N ALA A 206 4.99 -24.22 1.07
CA ALA A 206 3.63 -23.85 1.44
C ALA A 206 3.59 -22.56 2.26
N VAL A 207 2.76 -21.62 1.83
CA VAL A 207 2.36 -20.42 2.57
C VAL A 207 0.93 -20.58 3.03
N SER A 208 0.67 -20.34 4.32
CA SER A 208 -0.67 -20.34 4.90
C SER A 208 -1.29 -18.94 4.84
N THR A 209 -2.52 -18.84 4.34
CA THR A 209 -3.37 -17.65 4.36
C THR A 209 -4.40 -17.69 5.50
N GLY A 210 -4.29 -18.67 6.39
CA GLY A 210 -5.19 -18.86 7.54
C GLY A 210 -6.63 -19.18 7.12
N GLY A 211 -7.59 -18.65 7.88
CA GLY A 211 -9.02 -18.92 7.67
C GLY A 211 -9.67 -18.12 6.54
N ILE A 212 -8.92 -17.29 5.81
CA ILE A 212 -9.46 -16.58 4.64
C ILE A 212 -9.47 -17.55 3.46
N THR A 213 -10.67 -17.83 2.96
CA THR A 213 -10.90 -18.83 1.92
C THR A 213 -10.19 -18.47 0.61
N LEU A 214 -9.58 -19.48 -0.03
CA LEU A 214 -9.11 -19.41 -1.41
C LEU A 214 -10.17 -19.87 -2.41
N ILE A 215 -11.31 -20.37 -1.92
CA ILE A 215 -12.43 -20.82 -2.76
C ILE A 215 -13.25 -19.61 -3.18
N ARG A 216 -13.39 -19.42 -4.49
CA ARG A 216 -14.24 -18.40 -5.10
C ARG A 216 -15.72 -18.80 -5.06
N GLY A 217 -16.00 -20.09 -5.20
CA GLY A 217 -17.35 -20.64 -5.17
C GLY A 217 -17.42 -22.02 -5.82
N PHE A 218 -18.62 -22.59 -5.89
CA PHE A 218 -18.84 -23.90 -6.53
C PHE A 218 -18.59 -23.86 -8.04
N GLN A 219 -18.02 -24.94 -8.58
CA GLN A 219 -17.95 -25.14 -10.03
C GLN A 219 -19.34 -25.28 -10.64
N ASP A 220 -20.25 -25.96 -9.94
CA ASP A 220 -21.66 -26.07 -10.27
C ASP A 220 -22.50 -25.88 -9.00
N ARG A 221 -23.35 -24.84 -8.98
CA ARG A 221 -24.19 -24.53 -7.81
C ARG A 221 -25.28 -25.58 -7.56
N LYS A 222 -25.54 -26.47 -8.52
CA LYS A 222 -26.53 -27.55 -8.43
C LYS A 222 -25.90 -28.92 -8.20
N ASP A 223 -24.57 -29.04 -8.29
CA ASP A 223 -23.84 -30.30 -8.13
C ASP A 223 -22.52 -30.07 -7.39
N TYR A 224 -22.55 -30.22 -6.06
CA TYR A 224 -21.40 -29.99 -5.19
C TYR A 224 -20.29 -31.04 -5.36
N ALA A 225 -20.57 -32.19 -5.98
CA ALA A 225 -19.54 -33.21 -6.25
C ALA A 225 -18.51 -32.73 -7.30
N LYS A 226 -18.85 -31.71 -8.09
CA LYS A 226 -17.92 -31.06 -9.03
C LYS A 226 -16.90 -30.15 -8.34
N GLY A 227 -17.06 -29.88 -7.04
CA GLY A 227 -16.09 -29.09 -6.28
C GLY A 227 -16.17 -27.59 -6.56
N TYR A 228 -15.01 -26.94 -6.60
CA TYR A 228 -14.87 -25.49 -6.45
C TYR A 228 -14.08 -24.84 -7.58
N THR A 229 -14.30 -23.54 -7.73
CA THR A 229 -13.42 -22.58 -8.40
C THR A 229 -12.61 -21.82 -7.36
N TYR A 230 -11.40 -21.38 -7.70
CA TYR A 230 -10.46 -20.78 -6.76
C TYR A 230 -10.10 -19.35 -7.14
N LEU A 231 -9.76 -18.57 -6.10
CA LEU A 231 -9.23 -17.21 -6.19
C LEU A 231 -7.74 -17.20 -6.57
N THR A 232 -7.06 -18.33 -6.39
CA THR A 232 -5.65 -18.52 -6.70
C THR A 232 -5.48 -19.90 -7.32
N ASN A 233 -4.88 -19.96 -8.51
CA ASN A 233 -4.76 -21.17 -9.32
C ASN A 233 -3.29 -21.44 -9.70
N PRO A 234 -2.92 -22.70 -10.02
CA PRO A 234 -1.60 -22.98 -10.59
C PRO A 234 -1.32 -22.13 -11.83
N GLY A 235 -0.13 -21.53 -11.88
CA GLY A 235 0.30 -20.60 -12.96
C GLY A 235 0.07 -19.12 -12.66
N ASP A 236 -0.76 -18.79 -11.66
CA ASP A 236 -0.91 -17.40 -11.17
C ASP A 236 0.44 -16.89 -10.66
N GLY A 237 0.69 -15.59 -10.84
CA GLY A 237 1.86 -14.94 -10.23
C GLY A 237 1.68 -14.83 -8.72
N TYR A 238 2.77 -14.82 -7.97
CA TYR A 238 2.76 -14.33 -6.60
C TYR A 238 3.82 -13.25 -6.42
N VAL A 239 3.54 -12.28 -5.54
CA VAL A 239 4.47 -11.24 -5.13
C VAL A 239 4.37 -11.04 -3.62
N VAL A 240 5.51 -11.08 -2.94
CA VAL A 240 5.66 -10.64 -1.54
C VAL A 240 6.63 -9.46 -1.53
N PRO A 241 6.16 -8.20 -1.40
CA PRO A 241 7.03 -7.04 -1.38
C PRO A 241 7.99 -7.09 -0.19
N SER A 242 9.26 -6.80 -0.41
CA SER A 242 10.21 -6.69 0.68
C SER A 242 9.86 -5.52 1.58
N LEU A 243 9.92 -5.77 2.88
CA LEU A 243 9.75 -4.77 3.92
C LEU A 243 11.08 -4.58 4.64
N ALA A 244 11.55 -3.34 4.72
CA ALA A 244 12.72 -2.98 5.50
C ALA A 244 12.38 -1.85 6.46
N ALA A 245 12.95 -1.91 7.66
CA ALA A 245 12.73 -0.94 8.72
C ALA A 245 14.02 -0.62 9.45
N LEU A 246 14.14 0.63 9.87
CA LEU A 246 15.19 1.11 10.77
C LEU A 246 14.55 2.02 11.81
N ASP A 247 14.91 1.85 13.07
CA ASP A 247 14.57 2.75 14.17
C ASP A 247 15.87 3.13 14.90
N ARG A 248 16.02 4.41 15.29
CA ARG A 248 17.23 4.98 15.91
C ARG A 248 16.93 5.82 17.15
#